data_AF-A0A447ISW1-F1
#
_entry.id   AF-A0A447ISW1-F1
#
_cell.length_a   1.000
_cell.length_b   1.000
_cell.length_c   1.000
_cell.angle_alpha   90.00
_cell.angle_beta   90.00
_cell.angle_gamma   90.00
#
_symmetry.space_group_name_H-M   'P 1'
#
loop_
_entity.id
_entity.type
_entity.pdbx_description
1 polymer ?
#
loop_
_entity_poly.entity_id
_entity_poly.type
_entity_poly.pdbx_seq_one_letter_code
_entity_poly.pdbx_strand_id
1 'polypeptide(L)'
;MVRPFVTAAVAIAPFPSAFDNTPGPSSVYSVRLSDGLMLQTNGAQMIFTDALQKAEPAMAALATAIENVIPKLQSNAETYAAAVIPAKQRDEIERSVVPLYRRALYAGVERIEKNAKSTAKFETPPPVKDAVLDQAVRDEFRPLTKAEKLKALRDWPIESIYAVHRVGREAFGLSADEYEAALNRIRAANLTASDNLKTAFVKRPTLNDPIAFGSDENAIEDYVQAALVTWANQREMIDDMRTELKQVVQFTSVVCEMPLKDAWTLLSGETDA
;
A
#
# COMPACT_ATOMS: atom_id res chain seq x y z
N MET A 1 -4.11 21.22 -25.82
CA MET A 1 -3.35 20.07 -26.36
C MET A 1 -3.36 18.96 -25.32
N VAL A 2 -4.20 17.96 -25.52
CA VAL A 2 -4.46 16.85 -24.59
C VAL A 2 -3.70 15.64 -25.12
N ARG A 3 -2.86 15.00 -24.28
CA ARG A 3 -2.24 13.71 -24.60
C ARG A 3 -3.14 12.58 -24.10
N PRO A 4 -3.41 11.52 -24.88
CA PRO A 4 -4.15 10.36 -24.40
C PRO A 4 -3.19 9.41 -23.68
N PHE A 5 -3.59 8.95 -22.49
CA PHE A 5 -3.00 7.77 -21.85
C PHE A 5 -3.61 6.53 -22.50
N VAL A 6 -2.76 5.67 -23.06
CA VAL A 6 -3.14 4.36 -23.59
C VAL A 6 -3.01 3.36 -22.44
N THR A 7 -4.15 2.83 -21.98
CA THR A 7 -4.22 1.71 -21.04
C THR A 7 -3.91 0.42 -21.80
N ALA A 8 -2.75 -0.18 -21.58
CA ALA A 8 -2.45 -1.51 -22.08
C ALA A 8 -2.95 -2.54 -21.05
N ALA A 9 -4.03 -3.23 -21.38
CA ALA A 9 -4.49 -4.40 -20.64
C ALA A 9 -3.55 -5.57 -20.93
N VAL A 10 -2.78 -6.01 -19.93
CA VAL A 10 -2.01 -7.25 -19.99
C VAL A 10 -2.95 -8.39 -19.63
N ALA A 11 -3.34 -9.17 -20.65
CA ALA A 11 -4.09 -10.40 -20.47
C ALA A 11 -3.19 -11.48 -19.84
N ILE A 12 -3.52 -11.91 -18.62
CA ILE A 12 -2.89 -13.06 -17.97
C ILE A 12 -3.49 -14.32 -18.60
N ALA A 13 -2.70 -15.05 -19.40
CA ALA A 13 -3.11 -16.33 -19.95
C ALA A 13 -3.13 -17.42 -18.86
N PRO A 14 -4.06 -18.39 -18.91
CA PRO A 14 -4.11 -19.50 -17.95
C PRO A 14 -2.96 -20.50 -18.18
N PHE A 15 -2.35 -20.96 -17.09
CA PHE A 15 -1.30 -21.98 -17.07
C PHE A 15 -1.77 -23.30 -17.74
N PRO A 16 -0.98 -23.93 -18.62
CA PRO A 16 -1.29 -25.26 -19.13
C PRO A 16 -0.93 -26.33 -18.10
N SER A 17 -1.94 -27.10 -17.69
CA SER A 17 -1.81 -28.32 -16.91
C SER A 17 -1.43 -29.51 -17.82
N ALA A 18 -0.21 -30.01 -17.72
CA ALA A 18 0.15 -31.42 -17.99
C ALA A 18 1.65 -31.67 -17.68
N PHE A 19 1.93 -32.32 -16.55
CA PHE A 19 3.21 -33.01 -16.35
C PHE A 19 3.08 -34.42 -16.95
N ASP A 20 3.67 -34.62 -18.12
CA ASP A 20 3.90 -35.96 -18.67
C ASP A 20 5.24 -36.50 -18.12
N ASN A 21 5.18 -37.61 -17.39
CA ASN A 21 6.28 -38.22 -16.65
C ASN A 21 6.95 -39.33 -17.48
N THR A 22 7.78 -38.94 -18.46
CA THR A 22 8.71 -39.86 -19.12
C THR A 22 10.16 -39.43 -18.86
N PRO A 23 11.06 -40.36 -18.44
CA PRO A 23 12.44 -40.02 -18.12
C PRO A 23 13.26 -39.87 -19.40
N GLY A 24 13.48 -38.61 -19.82
CA GLY A 24 14.38 -38.24 -20.90
C GLY A 24 15.81 -37.94 -20.41
N PRO A 25 16.81 -37.91 -21.33
CA PRO A 25 18.22 -37.77 -20.99
C PRO A 25 18.52 -36.45 -20.25
N SER A 26 19.55 -36.49 -19.39
CA SER A 26 20.01 -35.45 -18.46
C SER A 26 20.30 -34.06 -19.06
N SER A 27 20.30 -33.91 -20.39
CA SER A 27 20.41 -32.60 -21.07
C SER A 27 19.09 -31.83 -21.17
N VAL A 28 17.94 -32.48 -20.94
CA VAL A 28 16.62 -31.82 -20.98
C VAL A 28 16.28 -31.13 -19.65
N TYR A 29 16.87 -31.59 -18.54
CA TYR A 29 16.65 -31.02 -17.21
C TYR A 29 17.37 -29.69 -16.98
N SER A 30 18.57 -29.50 -17.55
CA SER A 30 19.29 -28.22 -17.47
C SER A 30 18.59 -27.10 -18.24
N VAL A 31 18.00 -27.41 -19.41
CA VAL A 31 17.26 -26.45 -20.23
C VAL A 31 15.92 -26.06 -19.57
N ARG A 32 15.22 -27.01 -18.93
CA ARG A 32 13.97 -26.70 -18.21
C ARG A 32 14.17 -25.89 -16.93
N LEU A 33 15.28 -26.11 -16.22
CA LEU A 33 15.65 -25.29 -15.07
C LEU A 33 16.02 -23.87 -15.52
N SER A 34 16.81 -23.70 -16.58
CA SER A 34 17.14 -22.37 -17.12
C SER A 34 15.91 -21.64 -17.65
N ASP A 35 15.00 -22.31 -18.36
CA ASP A 35 13.78 -21.68 -18.90
C ASP A 35 12.77 -21.34 -17.81
N GLY A 36 12.65 -22.19 -16.77
CA GLY A 36 11.84 -21.93 -15.59
C GLY A 36 12.40 -20.78 -14.74
N LEU A 37 13.72 -20.73 -14.56
CA LEU A 37 14.41 -19.62 -13.89
C LEU A 37 14.27 -18.33 -14.69
N MET A 38 14.38 -18.37 -16.03
CA MET A 38 14.25 -17.21 -16.91
C MET A 38 12.83 -16.62 -16.89
N LEU A 39 11.78 -17.46 -16.87
CA LEU A 39 10.39 -17.03 -16.66
C LEU A 39 10.18 -16.42 -15.25
N GLN A 40 10.83 -16.96 -14.23
CA GLN A 40 10.78 -16.45 -12.86
C GLN A 40 11.58 -15.16 -12.67
N THR A 41 12.71 -14.99 -13.35
CA THR A 41 13.52 -13.75 -13.32
C THR A 41 12.90 -12.63 -14.15
N ASN A 42 12.16 -12.95 -15.22
CA ASN A 42 11.36 -11.95 -15.94
C ASN A 42 10.17 -11.45 -15.10
N GLY A 43 9.61 -12.30 -14.23
CA GLY A 43 8.68 -11.85 -13.18
C GLY A 43 9.36 -11.00 -12.10
N ALA A 44 10.63 -11.28 -11.78
CA ALA A 44 11.42 -10.51 -10.81
C ALA A 44 11.80 -9.10 -11.31
N GLN A 45 11.94 -8.91 -12.63
CA GLN A 45 12.14 -7.57 -13.23
C GLN A 45 10.92 -6.64 -13.08
N MET A 46 9.75 -7.15 -12.67
CA MET A 46 8.54 -6.36 -12.43
C MET A 46 8.13 -6.31 -10.94
N ILE A 47 9.07 -6.47 -10.01
CA ILE A 47 8.72 -6.43 -8.57
C ILE A 47 8.42 -4.99 -8.11
N PHE A 48 9.00 -3.98 -8.76
CA PHE A 48 8.93 -2.60 -8.28
C PHE A 48 8.38 -1.65 -9.33
N THR A 49 7.50 -0.75 -8.92
CA THR A 49 7.04 0.34 -9.78
C THR A 49 8.05 1.49 -9.79
N ASP A 50 8.24 2.11 -10.96
CA ASP A 50 9.07 3.33 -11.13
C ASP A 50 8.67 4.47 -10.15
N ALA A 51 7.39 4.53 -9.78
CA ALA A 51 6.85 5.51 -8.86
C ALA A 51 7.31 5.26 -7.41
N LEU A 52 7.23 4.01 -6.95
CA LEU A 52 7.63 3.66 -5.59
C LEU A 52 9.14 3.73 -5.38
N GLN A 53 9.93 3.35 -6.39
CA GLN A 53 11.39 3.52 -6.34
C GLN A 53 11.81 5.00 -6.22
N LYS A 54 11.12 5.92 -6.92
CA LYS A 54 11.41 7.36 -6.81
C LYS A 54 10.97 7.95 -5.48
N ALA A 55 9.89 7.42 -4.91
CA ALA A 55 9.29 7.95 -3.69
C ALA A 55 9.94 7.42 -2.39
N GLU A 56 10.52 6.22 -2.43
CA GLU A 56 11.05 5.54 -1.24
C GLU A 56 12.46 4.97 -1.48
N PRO A 57 13.53 5.64 -0.99
CA PRO A 57 14.92 5.24 -1.24
C PRO A 57 15.25 3.82 -0.77
N ALA A 58 14.58 3.33 0.28
CA ALA A 58 14.79 1.98 0.79
C ALA A 58 14.25 0.92 -0.19
N MET A 59 13.11 1.19 -0.84
CA MET A 59 12.55 0.30 -1.88
C MET A 59 13.40 0.32 -3.14
N ALA A 60 13.90 1.49 -3.56
CA ALA A 60 14.84 1.59 -4.69
C ALA A 60 16.12 0.78 -4.46
N ALA A 61 16.72 0.88 -3.26
CA ALA A 61 17.91 0.11 -2.93
C ALA A 61 17.64 -1.40 -2.95
N LEU A 62 16.49 -1.84 -2.43
CA LEU A 62 16.06 -3.24 -2.47
C LEU A 62 15.86 -3.73 -3.91
N ALA A 63 15.22 -2.93 -4.76
CA ALA A 63 15.02 -3.26 -6.16
C ALA A 63 16.35 -3.47 -6.90
N THR A 64 17.27 -2.51 -6.76
CA THR A 64 18.61 -2.61 -7.33
C THR A 64 19.37 -3.83 -6.81
N ALA A 65 19.19 -4.21 -5.54
CA ALA A 65 19.82 -5.40 -5.01
C ALA A 65 19.27 -6.69 -5.63
N ILE A 66 17.97 -6.76 -5.87
CA ILE A 66 17.35 -7.90 -6.55
C ILE A 66 17.81 -7.97 -8.01
N GLU A 67 17.86 -6.85 -8.72
CA GLU A 67 18.40 -6.78 -10.08
C GLU A 67 19.85 -7.29 -10.14
N ASN A 68 20.68 -6.90 -9.17
CA ASN A 68 22.07 -7.32 -9.10
C ASN A 68 22.26 -8.76 -8.61
N VAL A 69 21.28 -9.34 -7.91
CA VAL A 69 21.37 -10.72 -7.43
C VAL A 69 21.04 -11.71 -8.53
N ILE A 70 20.12 -11.37 -9.44
CA ILE A 70 19.64 -12.27 -10.51
C ILE A 70 20.79 -12.88 -11.33
N PRO A 71 21.77 -12.12 -11.86
CA PRO A 71 22.88 -12.71 -12.62
C PRO A 71 23.74 -13.67 -11.79
N LYS A 72 23.86 -13.43 -10.48
CA LYS A 72 24.61 -14.32 -9.59
C LYS A 72 23.85 -15.62 -9.31
N LEU A 73 22.52 -15.54 -9.18
CA LEU A 73 21.67 -16.73 -9.05
C LEU A 73 21.75 -17.60 -10.31
N GLN A 74 21.74 -16.98 -11.49
CA GLN A 74 21.95 -17.66 -12.77
C GLN A 74 23.34 -18.30 -12.84
N SER A 75 24.40 -17.56 -12.50
CA SER A 75 25.76 -18.08 -12.46
C SER A 75 25.91 -19.25 -11.48
N ASN A 76 25.25 -19.21 -10.32
CA ASN A 76 25.23 -20.32 -9.38
C ASN A 76 24.56 -21.57 -9.99
N ALA A 77 23.48 -21.40 -10.73
CA ALA A 77 22.79 -22.51 -11.39
C ALA A 77 23.62 -23.15 -12.50
N GLU A 78 24.49 -22.39 -13.18
CA GLU A 78 25.41 -22.89 -14.18
C GLU A 78 26.66 -23.55 -13.58
N THR A 79 27.12 -23.07 -12.41
CA THR A 79 28.41 -23.46 -11.82
C THR A 79 28.29 -24.65 -10.86
N TYR A 80 27.19 -24.74 -10.11
CA TYR A 80 27.04 -25.72 -9.03
C TYR A 80 26.14 -26.90 -9.42
N ALA A 81 26.39 -28.05 -8.81
CA ALA A 81 25.49 -29.20 -8.92
C ALA A 81 24.12 -28.89 -8.28
N ALA A 82 23.05 -29.41 -8.87
CA ALA A 82 21.67 -29.10 -8.50
C ALA A 82 21.37 -29.17 -7.00
N ALA A 83 21.88 -30.19 -6.30
CA ALA A 83 21.67 -30.39 -4.87
C ALA A 83 22.25 -29.27 -3.97
N VAL A 84 23.18 -28.46 -4.48
CA VAL A 84 23.86 -27.39 -3.73
C VAL A 84 23.34 -26.00 -4.12
N ILE A 85 22.60 -25.90 -5.23
CA ILE A 85 22.08 -24.62 -5.76
C ILE A 85 21.24 -23.87 -4.71
N PRO A 86 20.25 -24.47 -4.02
CA PRO A 86 19.42 -23.74 -3.05
C PRO A 86 20.21 -23.14 -1.90
N ALA A 87 21.25 -23.84 -1.42
CA ALA A 87 22.13 -23.33 -0.37
C ALA A 87 22.96 -22.13 -0.86
N LYS A 88 23.49 -22.20 -2.09
CA LYS A 88 24.26 -21.09 -2.69
C LYS A 88 23.41 -19.86 -3.00
N GLN A 89 22.18 -20.07 -3.41
CA GLN A 89 21.23 -18.99 -3.61
C GLN A 89 20.86 -18.33 -2.28
N ARG A 90 20.65 -19.12 -1.22
CA ARG A 90 20.44 -18.59 0.14
C ARG A 90 21.60 -17.73 0.61
N ASP A 91 22.85 -18.21 0.49
CA ASP A 91 24.05 -17.45 0.84
C ASP A 91 24.08 -16.07 0.14
N GLU A 92 23.69 -16.05 -1.14
CA GLU A 92 23.67 -14.82 -1.93
C GLU A 92 22.53 -13.87 -1.51
N ILE A 93 21.33 -14.40 -1.24
CA ILE A 93 20.18 -13.64 -0.73
C ILE A 93 20.48 -13.05 0.65
N GLU A 94 21.07 -13.84 1.55
CA GLU A 94 21.47 -13.40 2.90
C GLU A 94 22.43 -12.22 2.85
N ARG A 95 23.39 -12.25 1.93
CA ARG A 95 24.38 -11.20 1.78
C ARG A 95 23.82 -9.95 1.11
N SER A 96 23.05 -10.12 0.03
CA SER A 96 22.73 -9.03 -0.90
C SER A 96 21.33 -8.44 -0.69
N VAL A 97 20.35 -9.25 -0.26
CA VAL A 97 18.93 -8.86 -0.20
C VAL A 97 18.46 -8.63 1.22
N VAL A 98 18.81 -9.49 2.18
CA VAL A 98 18.32 -9.42 3.58
C VAL A 98 18.53 -8.05 4.24
N PRO A 99 19.72 -7.42 4.21
CA PRO A 99 19.92 -6.13 4.87
C PRO A 99 19.03 -5.02 4.31
N LEU A 100 18.78 -5.06 2.99
CA LEU A 100 17.98 -4.05 2.30
C LEU A 100 16.49 -4.32 2.45
N TYR A 101 16.09 -5.59 2.50
CA TYR A 101 14.72 -5.97 2.81
C TYR A 101 14.31 -5.46 4.19
N ARG A 102 15.15 -5.69 5.22
CA ARG A 102 14.88 -5.19 6.58
C ARG A 102 14.80 -3.67 6.62
N ARG A 103 15.70 -2.98 5.92
CA ARG A 103 15.66 -1.52 5.82
C ARG A 103 14.35 -1.02 5.19
N ALA A 104 13.90 -1.66 4.11
CA ALA A 104 12.64 -1.34 3.45
C ALA A 104 11.43 -1.65 4.33
N LEU A 105 11.45 -2.77 5.06
CA LEU A 105 10.41 -3.15 6.03
C LEU A 105 10.28 -2.10 7.13
N TYR A 106 11.38 -1.69 7.76
CA TYR A 106 11.37 -0.65 8.80
C TYR A 106 10.91 0.71 8.27
N ALA A 107 11.33 1.09 7.06
CA ALA A 107 10.85 2.31 6.41
C ALA A 107 9.33 2.27 6.18
N GLY A 108 8.79 1.12 5.79
CA GLY A 108 7.35 0.89 5.67
C GLY A 108 6.62 1.05 6.99
N VAL A 109 7.13 0.46 8.07
CA VAL A 109 6.57 0.58 9.43
C VAL A 109 6.57 2.04 9.89
N GLU A 110 7.71 2.74 9.77
CA GLU A 110 7.82 4.15 10.14
C GLU A 110 6.81 5.01 9.37
N ARG A 111 6.64 4.74 8.07
CA ARG A 111 5.69 5.46 7.23
C ARG A 111 4.23 5.19 7.62
N ILE A 112 3.88 3.94 7.96
CA ILE A 112 2.56 3.59 8.50
C ILE A 112 2.29 4.39 9.77
N GLU A 113 3.22 4.37 10.72
CA GLU A 113 3.07 5.10 11.99
C GLU A 113 2.95 6.60 11.79
N LYS A 114 3.78 7.17 10.92
CA LYS A 114 3.79 8.59 10.61
C LYS A 114 2.47 9.01 9.97
N ASN A 115 1.98 8.24 9.00
CA ASN A 115 0.70 8.51 8.36
C ASN A 115 -0.44 8.45 9.39
N ALA A 116 -0.50 7.38 10.19
CA ALA A 116 -1.51 7.20 11.24
C ALA A 116 -1.50 8.35 12.26
N LYS A 117 -0.32 8.75 12.75
CA LYS A 117 -0.18 9.91 13.66
C LYS A 117 -0.65 11.21 13.01
N SER A 118 -0.39 11.38 11.71
CA SER A 118 -0.74 12.61 10.98
C SER A 118 -2.24 12.76 10.76
N THR A 119 -2.96 11.65 10.55
CA THR A 119 -4.41 11.64 10.28
C THR A 119 -5.25 11.52 11.55
N ALA A 120 -4.79 10.80 12.58
CA ALA A 120 -5.57 10.50 13.78
C ALA A 120 -6.16 11.75 14.47
N LYS A 121 -5.41 12.85 14.53
CA LYS A 121 -5.88 14.13 15.10
C LYS A 121 -7.09 14.72 14.37
N PHE A 122 -7.27 14.37 13.09
CA PHE A 122 -8.38 14.84 12.26
C PHE A 122 -9.48 13.80 12.10
N GLU A 123 -9.32 12.60 12.63
CA GLU A 123 -10.34 11.55 12.61
C GLU A 123 -11.23 11.56 13.85
N THR A 124 -10.84 12.29 14.90
CA THR A 124 -11.58 12.34 16.16
C THR A 124 -12.86 13.17 16.00
N PRO A 125 -14.07 12.61 16.20
CA PRO A 125 -15.29 13.40 16.17
C PRO A 125 -15.34 14.39 17.34
N PRO A 126 -15.97 15.57 17.18
CA PRO A 126 -16.22 16.48 18.30
C PRO A 126 -17.09 15.80 19.38
N PRO A 127 -17.22 16.32 20.61
CA PRO A 127 -18.13 15.75 21.61
C PRO A 127 -19.60 15.66 21.13
N VAL A 128 -20.35 14.68 21.64
CA VAL A 128 -21.78 14.53 21.32
C VAL A 128 -22.53 15.74 21.88
N LYS A 129 -23.29 16.43 21.01
CA LYS A 129 -24.17 17.54 21.42
C LYS A 129 -25.57 17.04 21.79
N ASP A 130 -26.08 16.03 21.08
CA ASP A 130 -27.38 15.42 21.31
C ASP A 130 -27.25 13.88 21.22
N ALA A 131 -27.34 13.21 22.37
CA ALA A 131 -27.17 11.76 22.44
C ALA A 131 -28.38 10.99 21.89
N VAL A 132 -29.58 11.59 21.89
CA VAL A 132 -30.79 10.94 21.37
C VAL A 132 -30.74 10.91 19.86
N LEU A 133 -30.37 12.03 19.23
CA LEU A 133 -30.20 12.10 17.79
C LEU A 133 -29.07 11.18 17.30
N ASP A 134 -27.94 11.17 18.01
CA ASP A 134 -26.79 10.31 17.67
C ASP A 134 -27.19 8.82 17.73
N GLN A 135 -27.96 8.42 18.74
CA GLN A 135 -28.49 7.06 18.85
C GLN A 135 -29.48 6.73 17.72
N ALA A 136 -30.42 7.63 17.40
CA ALA A 136 -31.38 7.43 16.32
C ALA A 136 -30.70 7.22 14.96
N VAL A 137 -29.67 8.01 14.65
CA VAL A 137 -28.88 7.86 13.41
C VAL A 137 -28.18 6.49 13.34
N ARG A 138 -27.60 6.02 14.46
CA ARG A 138 -26.95 4.70 14.51
C ARG A 138 -27.96 3.57 14.27
N ASP A 139 -29.15 3.69 14.85
CA ASP A 139 -30.22 2.72 14.71
C ASP A 139 -30.81 2.72 13.29
N GLU A 140 -30.83 3.87 12.62
CA GLU A 140 -31.16 3.98 11.19
C GLU A 140 -30.09 3.35 10.30
N PHE A 141 -28.80 3.54 10.64
CA PHE A 141 -27.68 3.02 9.83
C PHE A 141 -27.53 1.50 9.91
N ARG A 142 -27.79 0.91 11.09
CA ARG A 142 -27.57 -0.52 11.37
C ARG A 142 -28.28 -1.46 10.38
N PRO A 143 -29.60 -1.34 10.12
CA PRO A 143 -30.34 -2.28 9.26
C PRO A 143 -30.07 -2.12 7.77
N LEU A 144 -29.39 -1.05 7.35
CA LEU A 144 -29.09 -0.81 5.93
C LEU A 144 -28.26 -1.95 5.32
N THR A 145 -28.53 -2.24 4.05
CA THR A 145 -27.68 -3.15 3.25
C THR A 145 -26.29 -2.55 3.08
N LYS A 146 -25.32 -3.39 2.69
CA LYS A 146 -23.94 -2.94 2.48
C LYS A 146 -23.84 -1.79 1.47
N ALA A 147 -24.56 -1.88 0.35
CA ALA A 147 -24.58 -0.83 -0.67
C ALA A 147 -25.19 0.48 -0.15
N GLU A 148 -26.27 0.39 0.63
CA GLU A 148 -26.91 1.54 1.26
C GLU A 148 -26.03 2.18 2.32
N LYS A 149 -25.31 1.38 3.13
CA LYS A 149 -24.31 1.89 4.09
C LYS A 149 -23.23 2.70 3.38
N LEU A 150 -22.67 2.18 2.30
CA LEU A 150 -21.64 2.90 1.53
C LEU A 150 -22.18 4.20 0.93
N LYS A 151 -23.44 4.20 0.47
CA LYS A 151 -24.11 5.42 -0.01
C LYS A 151 -24.33 6.41 1.13
N ALA A 152 -24.86 5.96 2.26
CA ALA A 152 -25.06 6.76 3.46
C ALA A 152 -23.76 7.40 3.94
N LEU A 153 -22.64 6.65 3.98
CA LEU A 153 -21.34 7.21 4.36
C LEU A 153 -20.87 8.36 3.46
N ARG A 154 -21.27 8.36 2.18
CA ARG A 154 -20.96 9.44 1.23
C ARG A 154 -21.91 10.62 1.32
N ASP A 155 -23.20 10.35 1.51
CA ASP A 155 -24.25 11.33 1.24
C ASP A 155 -24.85 11.93 2.53
N TRP A 156 -24.81 11.21 3.66
CA TRP A 156 -25.41 11.69 4.92
C TRP A 156 -24.71 12.93 5.47
N PRO A 157 -25.40 13.78 6.25
CA PRO A 157 -24.77 14.91 6.94
C PRO A 157 -23.57 14.49 7.79
N ILE A 158 -22.59 15.40 7.96
CA ILE A 158 -21.34 15.07 8.67
C ILE A 158 -21.58 14.68 10.13
N GLU A 159 -22.59 15.26 10.77
CA GLU A 159 -23.03 14.94 12.13
C GLU A 159 -23.48 13.49 12.23
N SER A 160 -24.15 12.99 11.19
CA SER A 160 -24.58 11.60 11.10
C SER A 160 -23.38 10.67 10.89
N ILE A 161 -22.38 11.09 10.11
CA ILE A 161 -21.12 10.35 9.95
C ILE A 161 -20.34 10.28 11.27
N TYR A 162 -20.30 11.34 12.07
CA TYR A 162 -19.70 11.31 13.40
C TYR A 162 -20.40 10.28 14.31
N ALA A 163 -21.73 10.23 14.30
CA ALA A 163 -22.51 9.28 15.09
C ALA A 163 -22.15 7.83 14.72
N VAL A 164 -22.10 7.52 13.42
CA VAL A 164 -21.66 6.21 12.92
C VAL A 164 -20.19 5.95 13.30
N HIS A 165 -19.33 6.96 13.23
CA HIS A 165 -17.90 6.76 13.50
C HIS A 165 -17.60 6.39 14.95
N ARG A 166 -18.30 7.01 15.92
CA ARG A 166 -18.10 6.72 17.36
C ARG A 166 -18.34 5.27 17.76
N VAL A 167 -19.18 4.54 17.02
CA VAL A 167 -19.44 3.11 17.29
C VAL A 167 -18.31 2.24 16.72
N GLY A 168 -17.63 2.70 15.68
CA GLY A 168 -16.54 2.01 15.01
C GLY A 168 -16.99 1.13 13.84
N ARG A 169 -16.07 0.87 12.91
CA ARG A 169 -16.36 0.11 11.66
C ARG A 169 -16.83 -1.33 11.93
N GLU A 170 -16.27 -1.97 12.96
CA GLU A 170 -16.47 -3.40 13.23
C GLU A 170 -17.91 -3.72 13.64
N ALA A 171 -18.53 -2.81 14.40
CA ALA A 171 -19.92 -2.91 14.81
C ALA A 171 -20.90 -2.93 13.62
N PHE A 172 -20.49 -2.41 12.46
CA PHE A 172 -21.31 -2.33 11.25
C PHE A 172 -20.87 -3.27 10.13
N GLY A 173 -19.82 -4.09 10.36
CA GLY A 173 -19.33 -5.08 9.40
C GLY A 173 -18.71 -4.47 8.14
N LEU A 174 -18.09 -3.29 8.26
CA LEU A 174 -17.44 -2.59 7.14
C LEU A 174 -15.95 -2.94 7.04
N SER A 175 -15.44 -3.11 5.82
CA SER A 175 -14.00 -3.25 5.59
C SER A 175 -13.24 -1.94 5.88
N ALA A 176 -11.92 -2.00 5.98
CA ALA A 176 -11.08 -0.80 6.17
C ALA A 176 -11.21 0.17 4.99
N ASP A 177 -11.25 -0.34 3.76
CA ASP A 177 -11.36 0.47 2.54
C ASP A 177 -12.75 1.10 2.42
N GLU A 178 -13.79 0.35 2.79
CA GLU A 178 -15.18 0.80 2.78
C GLU A 178 -15.43 1.95 3.75
N TYR A 179 -14.77 1.89 4.91
CA TYR A 179 -14.90 2.89 5.95
C TYR A 179 -14.08 4.16 5.67
N GLU A 180 -13.10 4.09 4.76
CA GLU A 180 -12.20 5.21 4.46
C GLU A 180 -12.94 6.43 3.91
N ALA A 181 -14.01 6.22 3.14
CA ALA A 181 -14.83 7.32 2.64
C ALA A 181 -15.42 8.18 3.78
N ALA A 182 -15.83 7.54 4.87
CA ALA A 182 -16.32 8.24 6.06
C ALA A 182 -15.19 9.01 6.75
N LEU A 183 -14.03 8.38 6.91
CA LEU A 183 -12.85 9.02 7.50
C LEU A 183 -12.39 10.23 6.70
N ASN A 184 -12.38 10.18 5.38
CA ASN A 184 -12.04 11.32 4.54
C ASN A 184 -12.98 12.51 4.76
N ARG A 185 -14.28 12.27 4.90
CA ARG A 185 -15.26 13.33 5.20
C ARG A 185 -15.06 13.92 6.59
N ILE A 186 -14.80 13.07 7.59
CA ILE A 186 -14.47 13.49 8.96
C ILE A 186 -13.20 14.35 8.96
N ARG A 187 -12.13 13.87 8.33
CA ARG A 187 -10.86 14.59 8.22
C ARG A 187 -11.05 15.93 7.54
N ALA A 188 -11.79 15.98 6.43
CA ALA A 188 -12.10 17.22 5.73
C ALA A 188 -12.81 18.22 6.65
N ALA A 189 -13.89 17.80 7.31
CA ALA A 189 -14.67 18.66 8.19
C ALA A 189 -13.85 19.16 9.39
N ASN A 190 -13.09 18.27 10.03
CA ASN A 190 -12.24 18.61 11.16
C ASN A 190 -11.07 19.52 10.76
N LEU A 191 -10.50 19.31 9.57
CA LEU A 191 -9.42 20.14 9.05
C LEU A 191 -9.93 21.55 8.73
N THR A 192 -11.08 21.68 8.05
CA THR A 192 -11.74 22.97 7.79
C THR A 192 -12.12 23.69 9.08
N ALA A 193 -12.55 22.95 10.11
CA ALA A 193 -12.91 23.51 11.40
C ALA A 193 -11.70 23.98 12.23
N SER A 194 -10.48 23.58 11.88
CA SER A 194 -9.25 23.85 12.62
C SER A 194 -8.93 25.35 12.71
N ASP A 195 -8.81 25.85 13.93
CA ASP A 195 -8.45 27.26 14.18
C ASP A 195 -7.06 27.60 13.63
N ASN A 196 -6.13 26.65 13.65
CA ASN A 196 -4.80 26.84 13.06
C ASN A 196 -4.89 27.17 11.56
N LEU A 197 -5.77 26.50 10.80
CA LEU A 197 -5.92 26.81 9.37
C LEU A 197 -6.62 28.14 9.14
N LYS A 198 -7.65 28.46 9.94
CA LYS A 198 -8.34 29.75 9.86
C LYS A 198 -7.39 30.93 10.13
N THR A 199 -6.43 30.76 11.03
CA THR A 199 -5.40 31.78 11.30
C THR A 199 -4.28 31.81 10.25
N ALA A 200 -3.98 30.68 9.60
CA ALA A 200 -2.96 30.61 8.56
C ALA A 200 -3.45 31.17 7.21
N PHE A 201 -4.74 30.99 6.91
CA PHE A 201 -5.39 31.41 5.67
C PHE A 201 -6.38 32.55 5.94
N VAL A 202 -5.84 33.74 6.23
CA VAL A 202 -6.62 34.96 6.38
C VAL A 202 -6.72 35.67 5.02
N LYS A 203 -7.88 36.24 4.73
CA LYS A 203 -8.07 37.06 3.52
C LYS A 203 -7.03 38.18 3.48
N ARG A 204 -6.39 38.34 2.33
CA ARG A 204 -5.45 39.44 2.12
C ARG A 204 -6.20 40.64 1.55
N PRO A 205 -5.93 41.87 2.02
CA PRO A 205 -6.45 43.09 1.41
C PRO A 205 -6.17 43.11 -0.10
N THR A 206 -7.17 43.50 -0.89
CA THR A 206 -7.05 43.67 -2.34
C THR A 206 -7.44 45.08 -2.74
N LEU A 207 -7.17 45.48 -3.99
CA LEU A 207 -7.59 46.78 -4.51
C LEU A 207 -9.12 46.96 -4.46
N ASN A 208 -9.88 45.87 -4.61
CA ASN A 208 -11.35 45.88 -4.60
C ASN A 208 -11.95 45.65 -3.20
N ASP A 209 -11.14 45.21 -2.23
CA ASP A 209 -11.50 45.07 -0.82
C ASP A 209 -10.26 45.31 0.08
N PRO A 210 -9.93 46.58 0.35
CA PRO A 210 -8.71 46.95 1.07
C PRO A 210 -8.79 46.69 2.59
N ILE A 211 -9.96 46.30 3.10
CA ILE A 211 -10.20 45.99 4.51
C ILE A 211 -10.70 44.55 4.69
N ALA A 212 -10.39 43.66 3.74
CA ALA A 212 -10.78 42.26 3.76
C ALA A 212 -10.42 41.62 5.12
N PHE A 213 -11.42 41.05 5.78
CA PHE A 213 -11.31 40.45 7.10
C PHE A 213 -11.90 39.04 7.12
N GLY A 214 -11.41 38.21 8.06
CA GLY A 214 -11.83 36.83 8.22
C GLY A 214 -10.99 35.82 7.43
N SER A 215 -11.36 34.55 7.56
CA SER A 215 -10.68 33.44 6.87
C SER A 215 -10.98 33.43 5.38
N ASP A 216 -9.98 33.05 4.59
CA ASP A 216 -10.12 32.75 3.17
C ASP A 216 -10.61 31.30 3.02
N GLU A 217 -11.93 31.15 2.92
CA GLU A 217 -12.58 29.82 2.85
C GLU A 217 -12.15 29.03 1.61
N ASN A 218 -11.91 29.70 0.48
CA ASN A 218 -11.46 29.04 -0.74
C ASN A 218 -10.05 28.47 -0.57
N ALA A 219 -9.12 29.25 0.01
CA ALA A 219 -7.77 28.79 0.27
C ALA A 219 -7.73 27.63 1.30
N ILE A 220 -8.65 27.64 2.28
CA ILE A 220 -8.81 26.53 3.23
C ILE A 220 -9.31 25.28 2.50
N GLU A 221 -10.33 25.41 1.65
CA GLU A 221 -10.87 24.28 0.88
C GLU A 221 -9.80 23.67 -0.04
N ASP A 222 -9.05 24.49 -0.78
CA ASP A 222 -7.96 24.04 -1.63
C ASP A 222 -6.89 23.28 -0.83
N TYR A 223 -6.51 23.80 0.33
CA TYR A 223 -5.57 23.14 1.23
C TYR A 223 -6.11 21.79 1.74
N VAL A 224 -7.39 21.74 2.12
CA VAL A 224 -8.04 20.52 2.59
C VAL A 224 -8.04 19.44 1.51
N GLN A 225 -8.40 19.79 0.26
CA GLN A 225 -8.35 18.86 -0.85
C GLN A 225 -6.92 18.37 -1.12
N ALA A 226 -5.93 19.26 -1.10
CA ALA A 226 -4.53 18.88 -1.26
C ALA A 226 -4.04 17.93 -0.15
N ALA A 227 -4.48 18.16 1.10
CA ALA A 227 -4.16 17.30 2.24
C ALA A 227 -4.80 15.91 2.10
N LEU A 228 -6.07 15.83 1.71
CA LEU A 228 -6.76 14.56 1.45
C LEU A 228 -6.09 13.75 0.34
N VAL A 229 -5.73 14.41 -0.77
CA VAL A 229 -4.96 13.78 -1.85
C VAL A 229 -3.60 13.29 -1.36
N THR A 230 -2.92 14.09 -0.54
CA THR A 230 -1.62 13.69 0.04
C THR A 230 -1.74 12.44 0.91
N TRP A 231 -2.77 12.35 1.77
CA TRP A 231 -3.00 11.17 2.60
C TRP A 231 -3.41 9.94 1.78
N ALA A 232 -4.25 10.12 0.75
CA ALA A 232 -4.62 9.05 -0.17
C ALA A 232 -3.37 8.48 -0.87
N ASN A 233 -2.51 9.35 -1.42
CA ASN A 233 -1.26 8.96 -2.05
C ASN A 233 -0.32 8.26 -1.06
N GLN A 234 -0.26 8.69 0.20
CA GLN A 234 0.55 8.03 1.22
C GLN A 234 0.04 6.63 1.55
N ARG A 235 -1.28 6.42 1.58
CA ARG A 235 -1.88 5.10 1.78
C ARG A 235 -1.60 4.17 0.61
N GLU A 236 -1.84 4.65 -0.62
CA GLU A 236 -1.54 3.89 -1.83
C GLU A 236 -0.07 3.44 -1.84
N MET A 237 0.84 4.37 -1.54
CA MET A 237 2.26 4.06 -1.45
C MET A 237 2.60 3.01 -0.37
N ILE A 238 1.93 3.03 0.78
CA ILE A 238 2.08 2.00 1.83
C ILE A 238 1.58 0.63 1.32
N ASP A 239 0.46 0.61 0.60
CA ASP A 239 -0.12 -0.62 0.05
C ASP A 239 0.76 -1.19 -1.07
N ASP A 240 1.34 -0.34 -1.90
CA ASP A 240 2.36 -0.71 -2.89
C ASP A 240 3.59 -1.30 -2.20
N MET A 241 4.14 -0.64 -1.18
CA MET A 241 5.27 -1.16 -0.40
C MET A 241 4.98 -2.55 0.18
N ARG A 242 3.78 -2.74 0.73
CA ARG A 242 3.36 -4.04 1.27
C ARG A 242 3.31 -5.11 0.18
N THR A 243 2.84 -4.76 -1.01
CA THR A 243 2.72 -5.67 -2.14
C THR A 243 4.10 -6.07 -2.66
N GLU A 244 4.98 -5.10 -2.89
CA GLU A 244 6.34 -5.35 -3.37
C GLU A 244 7.16 -6.15 -2.35
N LEU A 245 7.07 -5.83 -1.04
CA LEU A 245 7.73 -6.63 0.01
C LEU A 245 7.23 -8.08 0.07
N LYS A 246 5.95 -8.34 -0.20
CA LYS A 246 5.41 -9.71 -0.31
C LYS A 246 5.95 -10.43 -1.54
N GLN A 247 6.10 -9.73 -2.67
CA GLN A 247 6.69 -10.31 -3.88
C GLN A 247 8.16 -10.68 -3.68
N VAL A 248 8.94 -9.91 -2.92
CA VAL A 248 10.32 -10.29 -2.57
C VAL A 248 10.38 -11.55 -1.72
N VAL A 249 9.43 -11.75 -0.81
CA VAL A 249 9.31 -13.01 -0.04
C VAL A 249 9.00 -14.18 -0.97
N GLN A 250 8.07 -14.00 -1.91
CA GLN A 250 7.75 -15.02 -2.92
C GLN A 250 8.94 -15.35 -3.81
N PHE A 251 9.64 -14.33 -4.32
CA PHE A 251 10.87 -14.49 -5.08
C PHE A 251 11.92 -15.30 -4.30
N THR A 252 12.14 -14.95 -3.04
CA THR A 252 13.11 -15.65 -2.17
C THR A 252 12.72 -17.10 -1.90
N SER A 253 11.43 -17.36 -1.65
CA SER A 253 10.88 -18.70 -1.45
C SER A 253 11.11 -19.60 -2.66
N VAL A 254 10.85 -19.07 -3.86
CA VAL A 254 11.05 -19.80 -5.12
C VAL A 254 12.54 -20.05 -5.37
N VAL A 255 13.34 -19.00 -5.30
CA VAL A 255 14.78 -19.08 -5.59
C VAL A 255 15.49 -20.00 -4.61
N CYS A 256 15.18 -19.97 -3.32
CA CYS A 256 15.87 -20.79 -2.33
C CYS A 256 15.18 -22.14 -2.06
N GLU A 257 14.18 -22.51 -2.86
CA GLU A 257 13.37 -23.73 -2.72
C GLU A 257 12.87 -23.98 -1.28
N MET A 258 12.33 -22.93 -0.66
CA MET A 258 11.88 -22.98 0.74
C MET A 258 10.42 -22.51 0.89
N PRO A 259 9.72 -22.94 1.96
CA PRO A 259 8.39 -22.42 2.28
C PRO A 259 8.38 -20.89 2.41
N LEU A 260 7.25 -20.26 2.06
CA LEU A 260 7.07 -18.81 2.17
C LEU A 260 7.37 -18.28 3.59
N LYS A 261 6.98 -19.02 4.63
CA LYS A 261 7.23 -18.67 6.03
C LYS A 261 8.73 -18.66 6.37
N ASP A 262 9.50 -19.60 5.83
CA ASP A 262 10.94 -19.66 6.03
C ASP A 262 11.64 -18.53 5.27
N ALA A 263 11.17 -18.19 4.06
CA ALA A 263 11.65 -17.05 3.29
C ALA A 263 11.36 -15.71 4.01
N TRP A 264 10.16 -15.55 4.59
CA TRP A 264 9.85 -14.40 5.43
C TRP A 264 10.77 -14.34 6.64
N THR A 265 10.97 -15.45 7.35
CA THR A 265 11.85 -15.50 8.53
C THR A 265 13.30 -15.17 8.19
N LEU A 266 13.79 -15.67 7.05
CA LEU A 266 15.12 -15.36 6.52
C LEU A 266 15.29 -13.85 6.27
N LEU A 267 14.33 -13.25 5.56
CA LEU A 267 14.36 -11.86 5.14
C LEU A 267 14.14 -10.90 6.31
N SER A 268 13.09 -11.09 7.09
CA SER A 268 12.71 -10.20 8.20
C SER A 268 13.57 -10.43 9.44
N GLY A 269 13.98 -11.68 9.72
CA GLY A 269 14.51 -12.08 11.02
C GLY A 269 13.42 -12.29 12.09
N GLU A 270 12.14 -12.20 11.72
CA GLU A 270 11.00 -12.40 12.59
C GLU A 270 10.35 -13.75 12.31
N THR A 271 9.94 -14.46 13.37
CA THR A 271 9.14 -15.68 13.25
C THR A 271 7.66 -15.30 13.27
N ASP A 272 6.87 -15.75 12.30
CA ASP A 272 5.41 -15.53 12.31
C ASP A 272 4.82 -15.96 13.66
N ALA A 273 4.28 -15.00 14.40
CA ALA A 273 3.55 -15.19 15.64
C ALA A 273 2.15 -15.76 15.38
#